data_AF-A0A2L0CG70-F1
#
_entry.id   AF-A0A2L0CG70-F1
#
_cell.length_a   1.000
_cell.length_b   1.000
_cell.length_c   1.000
_cell.angle_alpha   90.00
_cell.angle_beta   90.00
_cell.angle_gamma   90.00
#
_symmetry.space_group_name_H-M   'P 1'
#
loop_
_entity.id
_entity.type
_entity.pdbx_description
1 polymer ?
#
loop_
_entity_poly.entity_id
_entity_poly.type
_entity_poly.pdbx_seq_one_letter_code
_entity_poly.pdbx_strand_id
1 'polypeptide(L)'
;RIIKLSNDPSPGYNIEQLAKKGEKFAQLPYCVKGMDVSFSGILTYLEEKIDSLMQEGYSEADLCYSLQETVFAMLVETTERALAHCESDEVLIVGGVGCNERLQEMMNQMCVERNAKLF
;
A
#
# COMPACT_ATOMS: atom_id res chain seq x y z
N ARG A 1 -5.66 -12.75 7.14
CA ARG A 1 -6.13 -14.05 6.62
C ARG A 1 -4.97 -15.01 6.34
N ILE A 2 -3.89 -14.56 5.69
CA ILE A 2 -2.66 -15.36 5.43
C ILE A 2 -1.84 -15.54 6.72
N ILE A 3 -1.36 -14.43 7.30
CA ILE A 3 -0.58 -14.40 8.56
C ILE A 3 -1.45 -14.35 9.84
N LYS A 4 -2.75 -14.70 9.73
CA LYS A 4 -3.71 -14.76 10.84
C LYS A 4 -3.77 -13.53 11.78
N LEU A 5 -3.37 -12.34 11.30
CA LEU A 5 -3.55 -11.09 12.04
C LEU A 5 -5.03 -10.82 12.34
N SER A 6 -5.28 -10.29 13.54
CA SER A 6 -6.61 -9.83 13.97
C SER A 6 -7.05 -8.63 13.13
N ASN A 7 -8.36 -8.52 12.90
CA ASN A 7 -8.99 -7.34 12.30
C ASN A 7 -9.54 -6.35 13.33
N ASP A 8 -9.36 -6.62 14.63
CA ASP A 8 -9.74 -5.72 15.73
C ASP A 8 -8.59 -4.72 16.02
N PRO A 9 -8.85 -3.41 16.25
CA PRO A 9 -10.16 -2.75 16.28
C PRO A 9 -10.71 -2.37 14.90
N SER A 10 -9.87 -2.34 13.85
CA SER A 10 -10.29 -2.11 12.47
C SER A 10 -9.48 -2.91 11.45
N PRO A 11 -10.08 -3.27 10.29
CA PRO A 11 -9.35 -3.96 9.23
C PRO A 11 -8.15 -3.15 8.75
N GLY A 12 -6.98 -3.78 8.67
CA GLY A 12 -5.75 -3.13 8.20
C GLY A 12 -4.92 -2.43 9.28
N TYR A 13 -5.49 -2.10 10.44
CA TYR A 13 -4.74 -1.44 11.52
C TYR A 13 -3.55 -2.28 12.02
N ASN A 14 -3.76 -3.57 12.28
CA ASN A 14 -2.66 -4.43 12.75
C ASN A 14 -1.62 -4.69 11.66
N ILE A 15 -1.99 -4.60 10.38
CA ILE A 15 -1.03 -4.68 9.26
C ILE A 15 -0.11 -3.46 9.33
N GLU A 16 -0.65 -2.26 9.55
CA GLU A 16 0.13 -1.04 9.72
C GLU A 16 1.05 -1.09 10.93
N GLN A 17 0.54 -1.54 12.08
CA GLN A 17 1.36 -1.65 13.30
C GLN A 17 2.51 -2.65 13.13
N LEU A 18 2.30 -3.72 12.35
CA LEU A 18 3.34 -4.70 12.07
C LEU A 18 4.31 -4.20 10.99
N ALA A 19 3.82 -3.53 9.95
CA ALA A 19 4.62 -2.93 8.89
C ALA A 19 5.64 -1.91 9.43
N LYS A 20 5.29 -1.15 10.48
CA LYS A 20 6.22 -0.23 11.18
C LYS A 20 7.47 -0.91 11.76
N LYS A 21 7.47 -2.24 11.90
CA LYS A 21 8.59 -3.05 12.40
C LYS A 21 9.34 -3.77 11.28
N GLY A 22 8.89 -3.66 10.03
CA GLY A 22 9.57 -4.24 8.88
C GLY A 22 10.82 -3.45 8.53
N GLU A 23 11.88 -4.14 8.14
CA GLU A 23 13.16 -3.55 7.76
C GLU A 23 13.56 -3.95 6.32
N LYS A 24 13.12 -5.12 5.85
CA LYS A 24 13.45 -5.65 4.54
C LYS A 24 12.27 -5.49 3.58
N PHE A 25 12.57 -4.98 2.38
CA PHE A 25 11.61 -4.91 1.30
C PHE A 25 11.68 -6.17 0.43
N ALA A 26 10.57 -6.91 0.35
CA ALA A 26 10.35 -8.00 -0.60
C ALA A 26 9.67 -7.46 -1.86
N GLN A 27 10.20 -7.81 -3.03
CA GLN A 27 9.59 -7.38 -4.29
C GLN A 27 8.29 -8.13 -4.54
N LEU A 28 7.18 -7.38 -4.59
CA LEU A 28 5.85 -7.90 -4.89
C LEU A 28 5.40 -7.49 -6.30
N PRO A 29 4.45 -8.22 -6.91
CA PRO A 29 3.92 -7.85 -8.22
C PRO A 29 3.31 -6.44 -8.20
N TYR A 30 3.75 -5.59 -9.11
CA TYR A 30 3.25 -4.23 -9.25
C TYR A 30 2.26 -4.14 -10.42
N CYS A 31 0.98 -4.23 -10.11
CA CYS A 31 -0.08 -4.49 -11.10
C CYS A 31 -0.92 -3.23 -11.41
N VAL A 32 -0.33 -2.26 -12.10
CA VAL A 32 -1.02 -1.06 -12.60
C VAL A 32 -1.22 -1.13 -14.10
N LYS A 33 -2.43 -0.83 -14.57
CA LYS A 33 -2.78 -0.77 -16.00
C LYS A 33 -3.47 0.56 -16.29
N GLY A 34 -2.71 1.54 -16.76
CA GLY A 34 -3.23 2.90 -16.97
C GLY A 34 -3.59 3.55 -15.64
N MET A 35 -4.88 3.72 -15.38
CA MET A 35 -5.41 4.25 -14.11
C MET A 35 -6.03 3.16 -13.21
N ASP A 36 -6.04 1.90 -13.67
CA ASP A 36 -6.59 0.78 -12.92
C ASP A 36 -5.52 0.02 -12.13
N VAL A 37 -5.90 -0.43 -10.92
CA VAL A 37 -5.08 -1.26 -10.03
C VAL A 37 -5.69 -2.65 -9.88
N SER A 38 -4.85 -3.69 -9.78
CA SER A 38 -5.29 -5.06 -9.48
C SER A 38 -4.62 -5.61 -8.23
N PHE A 39 -5.42 -5.85 -7.18
CA PHE A 39 -4.94 -6.38 -5.89
C PHE A 39 -5.02 -7.91 -5.80
N SER A 40 -5.84 -8.55 -6.62
CA SER A 40 -6.01 -10.01 -6.57
C SER A 40 -4.71 -10.75 -6.89
N GLY A 41 -3.95 -10.26 -7.87
CA GLY A 41 -2.67 -10.84 -8.26
C GLY A 41 -1.62 -10.79 -7.13
N ILE A 42 -1.61 -9.72 -6.34
CA ILE A 42 -0.70 -9.57 -5.19
C ILE A 42 -1.09 -10.55 -4.08
N LEU A 43 -2.39 -10.67 -3.79
CA LEU A 43 -2.89 -11.58 -2.77
C LEU A 43 -2.53 -13.03 -3.11
N THR A 44 -2.81 -13.47 -4.34
CA THR A 44 -2.48 -14.83 -4.79
C THR A 44 -0.98 -15.08 -4.76
N TYR A 45 -0.17 -14.13 -5.20
CA TYR A 45 1.29 -14.25 -5.12
C TYR A 45 1.77 -14.45 -3.69
N LEU A 46 1.25 -13.67 -2.74
CA LEU A 46 1.61 -13.81 -1.33
C LEU A 46 1.14 -15.15 -0.75
N GLU A 47 -0.07 -15.60 -1.08
CA GLU A 47 -0.57 -16.91 -0.64
C GLU A 47 0.32 -18.07 -1.13
N GLU A 48 0.83 -17.99 -2.36
CA GLU A 48 1.71 -19.01 -2.95
C GLU A 48 3.17 -18.92 -2.47
N LYS A 49 3.67 -17.72 -2.18
CA LYS A 49 5.09 -17.46 -1.94
C LYS A 49 5.48 -17.19 -0.49
N ILE A 50 4.51 -17.05 0.42
CA ILE A 50 4.81 -16.69 1.81
C ILE A 50 5.78 -17.67 2.47
N ASP A 51 5.61 -18.98 2.29
CA ASP A 51 6.51 -19.98 2.89
C ASP A 51 7.95 -19.86 2.35
N SER A 52 8.11 -19.59 1.05
CA SER A 52 9.43 -19.36 0.43
C SER A 52 10.07 -18.09 0.98
N LEU A 53 9.32 -16.99 1.05
CA LEU A 53 9.82 -15.71 1.54
C LEU A 53 10.22 -15.82 3.03
N MET A 54 9.46 -16.56 3.84
CA MET A 54 9.86 -16.81 5.23
C MET A 54 11.14 -17.65 5.33
N GLN A 55 11.34 -18.63 4.45
CA GLN A 55 12.59 -19.41 4.37
C GLN A 55 13.78 -18.56 3.90
N GLU A 56 13.54 -17.57 3.03
CA GLU A 56 14.53 -16.59 2.59
C GLU A 56 14.87 -15.55 3.68
N GLY A 57 14.19 -15.60 4.83
CA GLY A 57 14.49 -14.79 6.01
C GLY A 57 13.74 -13.45 6.06
N TYR A 58 12.60 -13.34 5.37
CA TYR A 58 11.63 -12.25 5.57
C TYR A 58 10.72 -12.57 6.75
N SER A 59 10.54 -11.58 7.64
CA SER A 59 9.57 -11.66 8.74
C SER A 59 8.16 -11.29 8.28
N GLU A 60 7.14 -11.62 9.08
CA GLU A 60 5.77 -11.15 8.81
C GLU A 60 5.67 -9.62 8.76
N ALA A 61 6.51 -8.93 9.53
CA ALA A 61 6.61 -7.47 9.53
C ALA A 61 7.18 -6.94 8.22
N ASP A 62 8.25 -7.57 7.69
CA ASP A 62 8.81 -7.24 6.39
C ASP A 62 7.78 -7.42 5.26
N LEU A 63 6.98 -8.49 5.34
CA LEU A 63 5.93 -8.75 4.35
C LEU A 63 4.79 -7.73 4.43
N CYS A 64 4.39 -7.33 5.65
CA CYS A 64 3.39 -6.28 5.85
C CYS A 64 3.89 -4.92 5.35
N TYR A 65 5.15 -4.59 5.65
CA TYR A 65 5.84 -3.41 5.14
C TYR A 65 5.85 -3.40 3.60
N SER A 66 6.35 -4.47 2.99
CA SER A 66 6.46 -4.60 1.54
C SER A 66 5.10 -4.52 0.83
N LEU A 67 4.07 -5.13 1.43
CA LEU A 67 2.70 -5.06 0.94
C LEU A 67 2.16 -3.62 0.98
N GLN A 68 2.32 -2.92 2.10
CA GLN A 68 1.87 -1.53 2.24
C GLN A 68 2.58 -0.62 1.23
N GLU A 69 3.91 -0.67 1.15
CA GLU A 69 4.67 0.16 0.22
C GLU A 69 4.26 -0.12 -1.24
N THR A 70 4.14 -1.39 -1.63
CA THR A 70 3.78 -1.75 -3.00
C THR A 70 2.37 -1.25 -3.35
N VAL A 71 1.38 -1.57 -2.50
CA VAL A 71 -0.03 -1.22 -2.76
C VAL A 71 -0.25 0.28 -2.71
N PHE A 72 0.33 0.98 -1.75
CA PHE A 72 0.17 2.44 -1.65
C PHE A 72 0.91 3.17 -2.75
N ALA A 73 2.08 2.70 -3.20
CA ALA A 73 2.73 3.24 -4.38
C ALA A 73 1.84 3.10 -5.62
N MET A 74 1.20 1.95 -5.82
CA MET A 74 0.24 1.76 -6.92
C MET A 74 -0.92 2.75 -6.85
N LEU A 75 -1.47 2.96 -5.66
CA LEU A 75 -2.54 3.94 -5.46
C LEU A 75 -2.07 5.36 -5.77
N VAL A 76 -0.94 5.78 -5.19
CA VAL A 76 -0.37 7.12 -5.41
C VAL A 76 -0.07 7.36 -6.88
N GLU A 77 0.53 6.39 -7.59
CA GLU A 77 0.78 6.47 -9.03
C GLU A 77 -0.51 6.67 -9.83
N THR A 78 -1.56 5.89 -9.55
CA THR A 78 -2.84 6.05 -10.26
C THR A 78 -3.55 7.35 -9.92
N THR A 79 -3.48 7.79 -8.66
CA THR A 79 -4.02 9.09 -8.24
C THR A 79 -3.26 10.25 -8.88
N GLU A 80 -1.94 10.19 -8.97
CA GLU A 80 -1.12 11.21 -9.63
C GLU A 80 -1.47 11.33 -11.13
N ARG A 81 -1.62 10.19 -11.81
CA ARG A 81 -2.09 10.16 -13.21
C ARG A 81 -3.46 10.80 -13.36
N ALA A 82 -4.39 10.48 -12.47
CA ALA A 82 -5.75 11.03 -12.48
C ALA A 82 -5.74 12.54 -12.20
N LEU A 83 -4.95 12.99 -11.22
CA LEU A 83 -4.78 14.40 -10.86
C LEU A 83 -4.34 15.22 -12.07
N ALA A 84 -3.31 14.74 -12.78
CA ALA A 84 -2.81 15.37 -14.00
C ALA A 84 -3.84 15.34 -15.15
N HIS A 85 -4.59 14.24 -15.30
CA HIS A 85 -5.59 14.10 -16.36
C HIS A 85 -6.83 14.99 -16.15
N CYS A 86 -7.20 15.22 -14.88
CA CYS A 86 -8.32 16.06 -14.50
C CYS A 86 -7.95 17.55 -14.38
N GLU A 87 -6.68 17.91 -14.56
CA GLU A 87 -6.15 19.27 -14.35
C GLU A 87 -6.53 19.84 -12.96
N SER A 88 -6.48 18.98 -11.94
CA SER A 88 -6.82 19.35 -10.56
C SER A 88 -5.56 19.51 -9.71
N ASP A 89 -5.67 20.29 -8.64
CA ASP A 89 -4.66 20.57 -7.64
C ASP A 89 -5.11 20.11 -6.23
N GLU A 90 -6.15 19.29 -6.13
CA GLU A 90 -6.67 18.80 -4.86
C GLU A 90 -6.89 17.27 -4.89
N VAL A 91 -6.46 16.59 -3.83
CA VAL A 91 -6.72 15.17 -3.60
C VAL A 91 -7.42 15.02 -2.25
N LEU A 92 -8.50 14.26 -2.21
CA LEU A 92 -9.23 13.92 -0.98
C LEU A 92 -9.18 12.41 -0.77
N ILE A 93 -8.67 11.96 0.38
CA ILE A 93 -8.70 10.53 0.75
C ILE A 93 -9.96 10.24 1.55
N VAL A 94 -10.76 9.28 1.10
CA VAL A 94 -11.96 8.81 1.81
C VAL A 94 -11.94 7.30 2.04
N GLY A 95 -12.79 6.84 2.95
CA GLY A 95 -12.97 5.42 3.25
C GLY A 95 -12.06 4.91 4.39
N GLY A 96 -12.33 3.69 4.84
CA GLY A 96 -11.70 3.13 6.05
C GLY A 96 -10.18 2.95 5.95
N VAL A 97 -9.64 2.70 4.74
CA VAL A 97 -8.19 2.59 4.53
C VAL A 97 -7.51 3.97 4.56
N GLY A 98 -8.28 5.04 4.38
CA GLY A 98 -7.78 6.41 4.40
C GLY A 98 -7.22 6.86 5.75
N CYS A 99 -7.51 6.15 6.84
CA CYS A 99 -6.91 6.43 8.15
C CYS A 99 -5.49 5.89 8.32
N ASN A 100 -4.97 5.13 7.34
CA ASN A 100 -3.61 4.62 7.38
C ASN A 100 -2.60 5.77 7.21
N GLU A 101 -1.72 5.94 8.19
CA GLU A 101 -0.80 7.09 8.24
C GLU A 101 0.22 7.03 7.10
N ARG A 102 0.63 5.82 6.70
CA ARG A 102 1.61 5.63 5.63
C ARG A 102 1.05 6.01 4.26
N LEU A 103 -0.20 5.63 3.97
CA LEU A 103 -0.89 6.06 2.75
C LEU A 103 -1.03 7.59 2.70
N GLN A 104 -1.44 8.22 3.81
CA GLN A 104 -1.56 9.68 3.90
C GLN A 104 -0.21 10.35 3.65
N GLU A 105 0.88 9.83 4.24
CA GLU A 105 2.23 10.35 4.05
C GLU A 105 2.66 10.30 2.59
N MET A 106 2.54 9.14 1.93
CA MET A 106 2.94 8.96 0.53
C MET A 106 2.11 9.83 -0.42
N MET A 107 0.79 9.92 -0.19
CA MET A 107 -0.08 10.78 -1.00
C MET A 107 0.25 12.27 -0.80
N ASN A 108 0.55 12.68 0.43
CA ASN A 108 0.91 14.06 0.75
C ASN A 108 2.22 14.47 0.07
N GLN A 109 3.22 13.58 0.07
CA GLN A 109 4.48 13.80 -0.64
C GLN A 109 4.23 14.04 -2.13
N MET A 110 3.46 13.16 -2.79
CA MET A 110 3.09 13.32 -4.20
C MET A 110 2.35 14.65 -4.46
N CYS A 111 1.39 15.01 -3.60
CA CYS A 111 0.66 16.27 -3.74
C CYS A 111 1.60 17.48 -3.64
N VAL A 112 2.50 17.51 -2.65
CA VAL A 112 3.48 18.59 -2.50
C VAL A 112 4.38 18.73 -3.72
N GLU A 113 4.87 17.62 -4.28
CA GLU A 113 5.71 17.62 -5.49
C GLU A 113 4.97 18.15 -6.73
N ARG A 114 3.63 18.01 -6.75
CA ARG A 114 2.75 18.51 -7.82
C ARG A 114 2.19 19.92 -7.58
N ASN A 115 2.56 20.59 -6.47
CA ASN A 115 1.92 21.81 -5.98
C ASN A 115 0.40 21.66 -5.77
N ALA A 116 -0.03 20.46 -5.40
CA ALA A 116 -1.40 20.11 -5.06
C ALA A 116 -1.58 20.00 -3.54
N LYS A 117 -2.83 19.94 -3.08
CA LYS A 117 -3.21 19.86 -1.68
C LYS A 117 -3.91 18.55 -1.37
N LEU A 118 -3.47 17.88 -0.30
CA LEU A 118 -4.14 16.71 0.27
C LEU A 118 -5.16 17.14 1.34
N PHE A 119 -6.31 16.48 1.35
CA PHE A 119 -7.38 16.60 2.34
C PHE A 119 -7.75 15.23 2.93
#